data_AF-A0A066Z2F6-F1
#
_entry.id   AF-A0A066Z2F6-F1
#
_cell.length_a   1.000
_cell.length_b   1.000
_cell.length_c   1.000
_cell.angle_alpha   90.00
_cell.angle_beta   90.00
_cell.angle_gamma   90.00
#
_symmetry.space_group_name_H-M   'P 1'
#
loop_
_entity.id
_entity.type
_entity.pdbx_description
1 polymer ?
#
loop_
_entity_poly.entity_id
_entity_poly.type
_entity_poly.pdbx_seq_one_letter_code
_entity_poly.pdbx_strand_id
1 'polypeptide(L)'
;MHARFEVSPARPVRAVLAVLALLAALLAAAVPAAGPAHAAVPDRWGFAYLDNPTPPPSYVPDPSRQWGSWASPASNPVKVDQTGLGAYVVHFPLIAGPGGVAHVTAVNRTGTWCQLAGWGTVGTGLDVKVACYRPTGAPDNSPFTVLYSSSSGTPVPPGGDYGYLDSTPGGALISQYNSSGGSNLSSHGSTGIWKAWLPGVGASTNVGNVEVTAVDPSQGARCKVADWYPSSTGQTFLVACFDATNAPYDTEWTLSYSVKRAVHGPAIPPKSFGYLWYNGSVPPGTNFNSVAGSNALAVGVPSTVTLPSIAVPSDHAQVTAYGSGPGWCQLALPWARTSGNVQLYSICFNPGGAPTAAPFLTAYTSAF
;
A
#
# COMPACT_ATOMS: atom_id res chain seq x y z
N MET A 1 -85.30 13.41 47.30
CA MET A 1 -83.98 13.64 46.67
C MET A 1 -83.45 12.31 46.16
N HIS A 2 -83.54 12.04 44.87
CA HIS A 2 -82.97 10.85 44.23
C HIS A 2 -82.14 11.31 43.04
N ALA A 3 -80.82 11.21 43.15
CA ALA A 3 -79.88 11.52 42.09
C ALA A 3 -79.63 10.25 41.26
N ARG A 4 -79.84 10.33 39.94
CA ARG A 4 -79.40 9.33 38.97
C ARG A 4 -78.04 9.77 38.42
N PHE A 5 -77.05 8.89 38.51
CA PHE A 5 -75.78 8.99 37.79
C PHE A 5 -75.92 8.29 36.44
N GLU A 6 -75.62 9.01 35.35
CA GLU A 6 -75.32 8.40 34.06
C GLU A 6 -73.82 8.19 33.92
N VAL A 7 -73.41 6.96 33.64
CA VAL A 7 -72.03 6.57 33.33
C VAL A 7 -71.91 6.50 31.81
N SER A 8 -71.01 7.29 31.23
CA SER A 8 -70.72 7.27 29.79
C SER A 8 -69.51 6.35 29.49
N PRO A 9 -69.61 5.37 28.57
CA PRO A 9 -68.52 4.42 28.29
C PRO A 9 -67.92 4.65 26.89
N ALA A 10 -66.67 5.12 26.76
CA ALA A 10 -65.94 5.06 25.48
C ALA A 10 -64.44 5.41 25.57
N ARG A 11 -63.74 5.13 26.68
CA ARG A 11 -62.31 5.48 26.82
C ARG A 11 -61.25 4.38 26.55
N PRO A 12 -61.52 3.05 26.56
CA PRO A 12 -60.41 2.10 26.49
C PRO A 12 -59.93 1.79 25.06
N VAL A 13 -60.79 1.86 24.04
CA VAL A 13 -60.45 1.37 22.68
C VAL A 13 -59.51 2.33 21.93
N ARG A 14 -59.69 3.65 22.10
CA ARG A 14 -58.82 4.67 21.46
C ARG A 14 -57.40 4.68 22.04
N ALA A 15 -57.24 4.40 23.33
CA ALA A 15 -55.93 4.34 23.98
C ALA A 15 -55.14 3.12 23.51
N VAL A 16 -55.78 1.95 23.36
CA VAL A 16 -55.13 0.72 22.90
C VAL A 16 -54.67 0.84 21.44
N LEU A 17 -55.47 1.45 20.56
CA LEU A 17 -55.08 1.68 19.16
C LEU A 17 -53.92 2.67 19.02
N ALA A 18 -53.86 3.71 19.87
CA ALA A 18 -52.75 4.66 19.87
C ALA A 18 -51.43 4.02 20.33
N VAL A 19 -51.49 3.14 21.34
CA VAL A 19 -50.30 2.42 21.85
C VAL A 19 -49.78 1.42 20.84
N LEU A 20 -50.66 0.68 20.14
CA LEU A 20 -50.26 -0.25 19.08
C LEU A 20 -49.64 0.47 17.87
N ALA A 21 -50.17 1.65 17.48
CA ALA A 21 -49.59 2.47 16.41
C ALA A 21 -48.20 3.02 16.80
N LEU A 22 -48.00 3.42 18.06
CA LEU A 22 -46.69 3.86 18.54
C LEU A 22 -45.66 2.71 18.57
N LEU A 23 -46.08 1.52 19.00
CA LEU A 23 -45.23 0.32 18.99
C LEU A 23 -44.84 -0.09 17.57
N ALA A 24 -45.76 -0.05 16.62
CA ALA A 24 -45.47 -0.33 15.21
C ALA A 24 -44.50 0.69 14.59
N ALA A 25 -44.63 1.98 14.94
CA ALA A 25 -43.72 3.03 14.48
C ALA A 25 -42.30 2.90 15.11
N LEU A 26 -42.22 2.50 16.38
CA LEU A 26 -40.96 2.23 17.07
C LEU A 26 -40.26 0.95 16.53
N LEU A 27 -41.02 -0.07 16.13
CA LEU A 27 -40.49 -1.27 15.48
C LEU A 27 -40.01 -1.01 14.05
N ALA A 28 -40.64 -0.10 13.31
CA ALA A 28 -40.19 0.30 11.97
C ALA A 28 -38.91 1.16 11.98
N ALA A 29 -38.68 1.93 13.05
CA ALA A 29 -37.47 2.76 13.22
C ALA A 29 -36.25 1.97 13.72
N ALA A 30 -36.44 0.73 14.20
CA ALA A 30 -35.37 -0.12 14.72
C ALA A 30 -34.88 -1.19 13.73
N VAL A 31 -35.40 -1.21 12.50
CA VAL A 31 -34.84 -2.09 11.45
C VAL A 31 -33.58 -1.41 10.92
N PRO A 32 -32.37 -1.95 11.17
CA PRO A 32 -31.19 -1.46 10.46
C PRO A 32 -31.47 -1.64 8.97
N ALA A 33 -31.51 -0.52 8.23
CA ALA A 33 -31.51 -0.60 6.78
C ALA A 33 -30.28 -1.42 6.40
N ALA A 34 -30.49 -2.59 5.81
CA ALA A 34 -29.39 -3.36 5.25
C ALA A 34 -28.67 -2.46 4.26
N GLY A 35 -27.48 -2.00 4.62
CA GLY A 35 -26.62 -1.29 3.69
C GLY A 35 -26.41 -2.15 2.45
N PRO A 36 -26.15 -1.55 1.28
CA PRO A 36 -25.85 -2.31 0.08
C PRO A 36 -24.74 -3.32 0.39
N ALA A 37 -24.96 -4.59 0.06
CA ALA A 37 -23.95 -5.61 0.18
C ALA A 37 -22.78 -5.24 -0.75
N HIS A 38 -21.72 -4.67 -0.20
CA HIS A 38 -20.46 -4.48 -0.92
C HIS A 38 -19.77 -5.84 -1.01
N ALA A 39 -20.17 -6.65 -1.99
CA ALA A 39 -19.35 -7.79 -2.39
C ALA A 39 -17.95 -7.25 -2.73
N ALA A 40 -16.91 -7.88 -2.18
CA ALA A 40 -15.55 -7.56 -2.57
C ALA A 40 -15.42 -7.75 -4.09
N VAL A 41 -15.14 -6.66 -4.81
CA VAL A 41 -14.73 -6.79 -6.22
C VAL A 41 -13.36 -7.47 -6.21
N PRO A 42 -13.08 -8.40 -7.14
CA PRO A 42 -11.74 -8.97 -7.26
C PRO A 42 -10.69 -7.87 -7.26
N ASP A 43 -9.66 -8.04 -6.41
CA ASP A 43 -8.56 -7.09 -6.33
C ASP A 43 -7.91 -6.93 -7.70
N ARG A 44 -7.67 -5.69 -8.10
CA ARG A 44 -6.94 -5.38 -9.34
C ARG A 44 -5.53 -5.00 -8.98
N TRP A 45 -4.54 -5.74 -9.44
CA TRP A 45 -3.14 -5.50 -9.12
C TRP A 45 -2.23 -5.93 -10.25
N GLY A 46 -1.02 -5.37 -10.24
CA GLY A 46 0.05 -5.75 -11.15
C GLY A 46 1.38 -5.24 -10.66
N PHE A 47 2.45 -5.98 -10.93
CA PHE A 47 3.81 -5.54 -10.69
C PHE A 47 4.72 -5.87 -11.87
N ALA A 48 5.83 -5.16 -11.96
CA ALA A 48 6.88 -5.42 -12.93
C ALA A 48 8.22 -4.88 -12.44
N TYR A 49 9.30 -5.54 -12.86
CA TYR A 49 10.66 -5.04 -12.76
C TYR A 49 11.16 -4.60 -14.13
N LEU A 50 11.48 -3.31 -14.29
CA LEU A 50 12.20 -2.81 -15.47
C LEU A 50 13.70 -3.09 -15.29
N ASP A 51 14.22 -4.05 -16.06
CA ASP A 51 15.62 -4.44 -16.09
C ASP A 51 16.46 -3.65 -17.09
N ASN A 52 15.84 -3.08 -18.13
CA ASN A 52 16.49 -2.22 -19.12
C ASN A 52 16.16 -0.73 -18.87
N PRO A 53 17.10 0.10 -18.40
CA PRO A 53 16.87 1.52 -18.11
C PRO A 53 16.55 2.38 -19.33
N THR A 54 16.92 1.92 -20.53
CA THR A 54 16.62 2.59 -21.81
C THR A 54 15.88 1.63 -22.72
N PRO A 55 14.65 1.25 -22.37
CA PRO A 55 13.89 0.26 -23.10
C PRO A 55 13.51 0.79 -24.50
N PRO A 56 13.48 -0.07 -25.54
CA PRO A 56 12.81 0.29 -26.78
C PRO A 56 11.29 0.48 -26.54
N PRO A 57 10.56 1.14 -27.45
CA PRO A 57 9.11 1.27 -27.32
C PRO A 57 8.40 -0.08 -27.16
N SER A 58 7.38 -0.12 -26.31
CA SER A 58 6.59 -1.30 -25.95
C SER A 58 7.42 -2.47 -25.43
N TYR A 59 8.49 -2.18 -24.69
CA TYR A 59 9.35 -3.19 -24.10
C TYR A 59 8.60 -4.08 -23.12
N VAL A 60 8.82 -5.38 -23.21
CA VAL A 60 8.28 -6.37 -22.29
C VAL A 60 9.40 -6.77 -21.31
N PRO A 61 9.29 -6.41 -20.01
CA PRO A 61 10.30 -6.82 -19.04
C PRO A 61 10.33 -8.33 -18.80
N ASP A 62 11.34 -8.83 -18.09
CA ASP A 62 11.48 -10.26 -17.74
C ASP A 62 10.16 -10.86 -17.22
N PRO A 63 9.52 -11.80 -17.95
CA PRO A 63 8.25 -12.42 -17.55
C PRO A 63 8.29 -13.11 -16.18
N SER A 64 9.48 -13.46 -15.68
CA SER A 64 9.65 -14.05 -14.35
C SER A 64 9.61 -13.03 -13.21
N ARG A 65 9.48 -11.73 -13.51
CA ARG A 65 9.48 -10.60 -12.56
C ARG A 65 8.36 -9.59 -12.87
N GLN A 66 7.28 -10.07 -13.47
CA GLN A 66 6.05 -9.32 -13.68
C GLN A 66 4.86 -10.27 -13.57
N TRP A 67 3.72 -9.73 -13.15
CA TRP A 67 2.44 -10.45 -13.14
C TRP A 67 1.29 -9.49 -12.84
N GLY A 68 0.07 -9.98 -12.89
CA GLY A 68 -1.07 -9.31 -12.29
C GLY A 68 -2.36 -10.11 -12.27
N SER A 69 -3.43 -9.44 -11.87
CA SER A 69 -4.73 -10.05 -11.58
C SER A 69 -5.64 -10.24 -12.80
N TRP A 70 -5.17 -9.92 -14.01
CA TRP A 70 -5.96 -10.04 -15.22
C TRP A 70 -5.96 -11.45 -15.82
N ALA A 71 -6.86 -11.70 -16.77
CA ALA A 71 -6.93 -12.97 -17.46
C ALA A 71 -5.70 -13.20 -18.36
N SER A 72 -5.10 -14.38 -18.25
CA SER A 72 -3.95 -14.83 -19.06
C SER A 72 -2.75 -13.85 -19.03
N PRO A 73 -2.18 -13.57 -17.85
CA PRO A 73 -1.13 -12.56 -17.72
C PRO A 73 0.17 -12.91 -18.44
N ALA A 74 0.46 -14.19 -18.61
CA ALA A 74 1.56 -14.64 -19.46
C ALA A 74 1.39 -14.29 -20.96
N SER A 75 0.14 -14.17 -21.44
CA SER A 75 -0.17 -13.84 -22.84
C SER A 75 -0.42 -12.34 -23.07
N ASN A 76 -0.69 -11.59 -22.00
CA ASN A 76 -0.85 -10.14 -22.00
C ASN A 76 0.15 -9.54 -21.00
N PRO A 77 1.45 -9.51 -21.31
CA PRO A 77 2.45 -9.02 -20.36
C PRO A 77 2.34 -7.51 -20.17
N VAL A 78 2.88 -7.04 -19.03
CA VAL A 78 3.17 -5.64 -18.78
C VAL A 78 4.13 -5.12 -19.85
N LYS A 79 3.91 -3.89 -20.29
CA LYS A 79 4.80 -3.17 -21.20
C LYS A 79 5.32 -1.91 -20.55
N VAL A 80 6.52 -1.49 -20.93
CA VAL A 80 7.12 -0.25 -20.44
C VAL A 80 7.60 0.59 -21.63
N ASP A 81 7.21 1.85 -21.61
CA ASP A 81 7.63 2.86 -22.57
C ASP A 81 8.43 3.95 -21.85
N GLN A 82 9.60 4.29 -22.41
CA GLN A 82 10.34 5.46 -21.96
C GLN A 82 9.81 6.71 -22.67
N THR A 83 9.33 7.69 -21.91
CA THR A 83 8.74 8.94 -22.44
C THR A 83 9.70 10.13 -22.36
N GLY A 84 10.79 9.99 -21.62
CA GLY A 84 11.85 10.99 -21.49
C GLY A 84 13.02 10.45 -20.66
N LEU A 85 14.07 11.26 -20.47
CA LEU A 85 15.17 10.91 -19.57
C LEU A 85 14.62 10.69 -18.15
N GLY A 86 14.81 9.48 -17.63
CA GLY A 86 14.30 9.06 -16.32
C GLY A 86 12.78 8.97 -16.21
N ALA A 87 12.02 9.11 -17.30
CA ALA A 87 10.56 9.12 -17.27
C ALA A 87 9.98 7.94 -18.06
N TYR A 88 9.08 7.20 -17.42
CA TYR A 88 8.54 5.93 -17.92
C TYR A 88 7.03 5.85 -17.75
N VAL A 89 6.37 5.12 -18.64
CA VAL A 89 4.98 4.68 -18.47
C VAL A 89 4.97 3.15 -18.45
N VAL A 90 4.37 2.60 -17.42
CA VAL A 90 4.20 1.15 -17.23
C VAL A 90 2.74 0.81 -17.48
N HIS A 91 2.52 0.01 -18.52
CA HIS A 91 1.20 -0.38 -19.00
C HIS A 91 0.80 -1.73 -18.41
N PHE A 92 -0.09 -1.70 -17.42
CA PHE A 92 -0.73 -2.90 -16.89
C PHE A 92 -2.03 -3.18 -17.65
N PRO A 93 -2.17 -4.33 -18.31
CA PRO A 93 -3.35 -4.62 -19.10
C PRO A 93 -4.52 -5.08 -18.22
N LEU A 94 -5.76 -4.78 -18.66
CA LEU A 94 -7.00 -5.38 -18.15
C LEU A 94 -7.25 -5.20 -16.64
N ILE A 95 -6.67 -4.17 -16.03
CA ILE A 95 -6.86 -3.80 -14.62
C ILE A 95 -7.42 -2.39 -14.43
N ALA A 96 -8.07 -1.83 -15.46
CA ALA A 96 -8.75 -0.55 -15.33
C ALA A 96 -9.76 -0.55 -14.16
N GLY A 97 -9.80 0.57 -13.44
CA GLY A 97 -10.78 0.82 -12.40
C GLY A 97 -10.45 2.06 -11.58
N PRO A 98 -11.39 2.50 -10.73
CA PRO A 98 -11.19 3.69 -9.90
C PRO A 98 -10.22 3.42 -8.74
N GLY A 99 -9.53 4.49 -8.33
CA GLY A 99 -8.71 4.53 -7.11
C GLY A 99 -7.41 3.75 -7.23
N GLY A 100 -7.05 3.06 -6.14
CA GLY A 100 -5.84 2.27 -6.03
C GLY A 100 -4.63 3.04 -5.52
N VAL A 101 -3.56 2.29 -5.31
CA VAL A 101 -2.29 2.75 -4.77
C VAL A 101 -1.17 2.19 -5.64
N ALA A 102 -0.14 2.99 -5.88
CA ALA A 102 1.08 2.53 -6.52
C ALA A 102 2.29 2.73 -5.62
N HIS A 103 3.34 1.95 -5.89
CA HIS A 103 4.64 2.03 -5.23
C HIS A 103 5.74 1.74 -6.23
N VAL A 104 6.88 2.41 -6.08
CA VAL A 104 8.07 2.17 -6.90
C VAL A 104 9.33 2.17 -6.04
N THR A 105 10.26 1.29 -6.35
CA THR A 105 11.58 1.25 -5.73
C THR A 105 12.64 1.17 -6.83
N ALA A 106 13.64 2.03 -6.78
CA ALA A 106 14.79 1.96 -7.68
C ALA A 106 15.63 0.69 -7.42
N VAL A 107 16.31 0.18 -8.44
CA VAL A 107 17.09 -1.05 -8.36
C VAL A 107 18.49 -0.82 -8.94
N ASN A 108 19.41 -0.28 -8.15
CA ASN A 108 20.82 -0.08 -8.51
C ASN A 108 21.65 0.26 -7.26
N ARG A 109 22.91 0.67 -7.44
CA ARG A 109 23.82 1.04 -6.33
C ARG A 109 24.22 2.52 -6.31
N THR A 110 23.61 3.35 -7.15
CA THR A 110 24.07 4.73 -7.42
C THR A 110 23.39 5.79 -6.57
N GLY A 111 22.44 5.39 -5.72
CA GLY A 111 21.63 6.34 -4.94
C GLY A 111 20.58 7.06 -5.78
N THR A 112 20.34 6.65 -7.03
CA THR A 112 19.15 7.08 -7.76
C THR A 112 17.91 6.75 -6.93
N TRP A 113 16.86 7.57 -6.99
CA TRP A 113 15.55 7.15 -6.51
C TRP A 113 14.56 7.22 -7.66
N CYS A 114 13.49 6.44 -7.53
CA CYS A 114 12.35 6.52 -8.43
C CYS A 114 11.11 6.85 -7.59
N GLN A 115 10.21 7.62 -8.17
CA GLN A 115 8.95 8.05 -7.59
C GLN A 115 7.83 7.90 -8.62
N LEU A 116 6.60 8.11 -8.19
CA LEU A 116 5.46 8.14 -9.08
C LEU A 116 5.27 9.55 -9.63
N ALA A 117 4.88 9.65 -10.90
CA ALA A 117 4.35 10.88 -11.50
C ALA A 117 2.81 10.83 -11.63
N GLY A 118 2.19 9.79 -11.06
CA GLY A 118 0.75 9.52 -11.08
C GLY A 118 0.42 8.22 -11.83
N TRP A 119 -0.85 7.82 -11.78
CA TRP A 119 -1.38 6.67 -12.52
C TRP A 119 -2.83 6.91 -12.94
N GLY A 120 -3.34 6.11 -13.88
CA GLY A 120 -4.71 6.24 -14.32
C GLY A 120 -5.12 5.18 -15.34
N THR A 121 -6.43 5.04 -15.55
CA THR A 121 -6.99 4.08 -16.50
C THR A 121 -6.78 4.53 -17.94
N VAL A 122 -6.38 3.60 -18.82
CA VAL A 122 -6.26 3.82 -20.26
C VAL A 122 -6.93 2.66 -20.99
N GLY A 123 -8.07 2.93 -21.63
CA GLY A 123 -8.91 1.88 -22.20
C GLY A 123 -9.33 0.87 -21.13
N THR A 124 -8.92 -0.39 -21.31
CA THR A 124 -9.15 -1.48 -20.34
C THR A 124 -7.97 -1.70 -19.38
N GLY A 125 -6.84 -1.01 -19.60
CA GLY A 125 -5.64 -1.11 -18.78
C GLY A 125 -5.49 0.05 -17.80
N LEU A 126 -4.32 0.08 -17.17
CA LEU A 126 -3.88 1.12 -16.26
C LEU A 126 -2.42 1.48 -16.56
N ASP A 127 -2.15 2.77 -16.66
CA ASP A 127 -0.82 3.32 -16.84
C ASP A 127 -0.31 3.84 -15.50
N VAL A 128 0.87 3.39 -15.07
CA VAL A 128 1.62 3.95 -13.94
C VAL A 128 2.81 4.73 -14.48
N LYS A 129 2.89 6.02 -14.14
CA LYS A 129 3.98 6.89 -14.57
C LYS A 129 5.06 6.93 -13.50
N VAL A 130 6.30 6.69 -13.90
CA VAL A 130 7.47 6.64 -13.01
C VAL A 130 8.48 7.69 -13.45
N ALA A 131 9.06 8.41 -12.48
CA ALA A 131 10.16 9.34 -12.69
C ALA A 131 11.34 8.96 -11.79
N CYS A 132 12.55 8.90 -12.34
CA CYS A 132 13.77 8.53 -11.63
C CYS A 132 14.80 9.66 -11.69
N TYR A 133 15.52 9.86 -10.58
CA TYR A 133 16.42 10.99 -10.37
C TYR A 133 17.71 10.53 -9.68
N ARG A 134 18.86 11.06 -10.13
CA ARG A 134 20.14 10.93 -9.43
C ARG A 134 20.10 11.62 -8.06
N PRO A 135 21.01 11.29 -7.13
CA PRO A 135 21.16 11.98 -5.84
C PRO A 135 21.15 13.52 -5.91
N THR A 136 21.58 14.10 -7.04
CA THR A 136 21.61 15.54 -7.29
C THR A 136 20.26 16.15 -7.71
N GLY A 137 19.21 15.34 -7.90
CA GLY A 137 17.91 15.80 -8.39
C GLY A 137 17.74 15.84 -9.90
N ALA A 138 18.79 15.51 -10.68
CA ALA A 138 18.68 15.46 -12.13
C ALA A 138 17.99 14.16 -12.59
N PRO A 139 17.10 14.19 -13.61
CA PRO A 139 16.49 12.99 -14.16
C PRO A 139 17.53 11.97 -14.64
N ASP A 140 17.24 10.69 -14.44
CA ASP A 140 18.19 9.61 -14.71
C ASP A 140 17.50 8.32 -15.13
N ASN A 141 18.04 7.67 -16.16
CA ASN A 141 17.55 6.37 -16.58
C ASN A 141 18.01 5.32 -15.58
N SER A 142 17.08 4.61 -14.96
CA SER A 142 17.41 3.62 -13.95
C SER A 142 16.47 2.43 -13.94
N PRO A 143 16.96 1.23 -13.55
CA PRO A 143 16.10 0.10 -13.31
C PRO A 143 15.24 0.37 -12.07
N PHE A 144 14.02 -0.13 -12.09
CA PHE A 144 13.08 0.01 -10.97
C PHE A 144 12.09 -1.13 -10.95
N THR A 145 11.47 -1.34 -9.80
CA THR A 145 10.35 -2.26 -9.62
C THR A 145 9.12 -1.49 -9.19
N VAL A 146 7.98 -1.78 -9.80
CA VAL A 146 6.73 -1.04 -9.63
C VAL A 146 5.61 -1.98 -9.27
N LEU A 147 4.69 -1.49 -8.46
CA LEU A 147 3.46 -2.18 -8.06
C LEU A 147 2.30 -1.21 -8.16
N TYR A 148 1.17 -1.71 -8.62
CA TYR A 148 -0.13 -1.11 -8.42
C TYR A 148 -1.08 -2.13 -7.79
N SER A 149 -1.96 -1.65 -6.90
CA SER A 149 -3.09 -2.43 -6.40
C SER A 149 -4.31 -1.55 -6.14
N SER A 150 -5.50 -2.11 -6.30
CA SER A 150 -6.75 -1.55 -5.80
C SER A 150 -7.61 -2.67 -5.22
N SER A 151 -8.08 -2.43 -4.00
CA SER A 151 -8.94 -3.34 -3.25
C SER A 151 -10.26 -2.66 -2.93
N SER A 152 -11.31 -3.46 -2.74
CA SER A 152 -12.63 -2.98 -2.35
C SER A 152 -13.40 -4.05 -1.55
N GLY A 153 -14.36 -3.60 -0.74
CA GLY A 153 -15.16 -4.47 0.12
C GLY A 153 -14.36 -5.08 1.27
N THR A 154 -15.04 -5.82 2.14
CA THR A 154 -14.37 -6.53 3.24
C THR A 154 -14.06 -7.96 2.80
N PRO A 155 -12.80 -8.43 2.90
CA PRO A 155 -12.42 -9.79 2.51
C PRO A 155 -13.18 -10.84 3.33
N VAL A 156 -13.65 -11.91 2.69
CA VAL A 156 -14.23 -13.08 3.36
C VAL A 156 -13.62 -14.35 2.76
N PRO A 157 -12.89 -15.19 3.53
CA PRO A 157 -12.50 -15.01 4.93
C PRO A 157 -11.40 -13.94 5.11
N PRO A 158 -11.22 -13.39 6.31
CA PRO A 158 -10.15 -12.41 6.57
C PRO A 158 -8.76 -13.05 6.39
N GLY A 159 -8.07 -12.68 5.31
CA GLY A 159 -6.69 -13.07 5.01
C GLY A 159 -5.71 -11.96 5.40
N GLY A 160 -5.39 -11.89 6.70
CA GLY A 160 -4.51 -10.83 7.24
C GLY A 160 -5.10 -9.42 7.10
N ASP A 161 -4.36 -8.43 7.60
CA ASP A 161 -4.78 -7.04 7.52
C ASP A 161 -4.13 -6.33 6.35
N TYR A 162 -4.87 -5.40 5.74
CA TYR A 162 -4.38 -4.55 4.67
C TYR A 162 -5.09 -3.21 4.65
N GLY A 163 -4.33 -2.16 4.39
CA GLY A 163 -4.90 -0.86 4.08
C GLY A 163 -3.96 -0.07 3.18
N TYR A 164 -4.53 0.83 2.40
CA TYR A 164 -3.75 1.81 1.66
C TYR A 164 -4.38 3.20 1.70
N LEU A 165 -3.55 4.17 1.38
CA LEU A 165 -3.84 5.58 1.30
C LEU A 165 -3.13 6.17 0.09
N ASP A 166 -3.84 7.03 -0.62
CA ASP A 166 -3.29 7.98 -1.58
C ASP A 166 -3.73 9.38 -1.11
N SER A 167 -2.77 10.21 -0.71
CA SER A 167 -3.02 11.48 -0.03
C SER A 167 -2.45 12.63 -0.85
N THR A 168 -3.30 13.61 -1.14
CA THR A 168 -2.89 14.92 -1.67
C THR A 168 -1.85 15.61 -0.77
N PRO A 169 -1.12 16.62 -1.27
CA PRO A 169 -0.21 17.42 -0.45
C PRO A 169 -0.89 18.04 0.78
N GLY A 170 -2.16 18.44 0.66
CA GLY A 170 -2.94 19.00 1.77
C GLY A 170 -3.46 17.98 2.80
N GLY A 171 -3.19 16.68 2.60
CA GLY A 171 -3.63 15.62 3.51
C GLY A 171 -5.03 15.06 3.23
N ALA A 172 -5.75 15.58 2.23
CA ALA A 172 -7.00 14.97 1.78
C ALA A 172 -6.70 13.67 1.03
N LEU A 173 -7.54 12.64 1.23
CA LEU A 173 -7.38 11.34 0.58
C LEU A 173 -8.03 11.33 -0.81
N ILE A 174 -7.26 10.96 -1.83
CA ILE A 174 -7.71 10.73 -3.21
C ILE A 174 -8.34 9.33 -3.28
N SER A 175 -7.66 8.35 -2.71
CA SER A 175 -8.14 6.98 -2.62
C SER A 175 -7.72 6.32 -1.31
N GLN A 176 -8.47 5.32 -0.87
CA GLN A 176 -8.14 4.55 0.32
C GLN A 176 -8.83 3.19 0.32
N TYR A 177 -8.28 2.29 1.13
CA TYR A 177 -8.90 1.01 1.46
C TYR A 177 -8.46 0.56 2.85
N ASN A 178 -9.34 -0.18 3.52
CA ASN A 178 -9.05 -0.80 4.81
C ASN A 178 -9.82 -2.13 4.92
N SER A 179 -9.08 -3.22 5.14
CA SER A 179 -9.66 -4.56 5.24
C SER A 179 -10.58 -4.77 6.43
N SER A 180 -10.50 -3.92 7.46
CA SER A 180 -11.43 -3.92 8.60
C SER A 180 -12.77 -3.24 8.30
N GLY A 181 -12.90 -2.59 7.13
CA GLY A 181 -14.05 -1.76 6.77
C GLY A 181 -14.04 -0.36 7.38
N GLY A 182 -13.03 -0.02 8.18
CA GLY A 182 -12.86 1.33 8.72
C GLY A 182 -12.44 2.37 7.66
N SER A 183 -12.66 3.65 7.95
CA SER A 183 -12.11 4.74 7.12
C SER A 183 -10.75 5.17 7.64
N ASN A 184 -9.74 5.09 6.78
CA ASN A 184 -8.44 5.67 7.04
C ASN A 184 -8.54 7.21 7.03
N LEU A 185 -7.60 7.84 7.74
CA LEU A 185 -7.48 9.29 7.82
C LEU A 185 -6.04 9.71 7.49
N SER A 186 -5.90 10.88 6.90
CA SER A 186 -4.63 11.58 6.74
C SER A 186 -4.82 13.02 7.22
N SER A 187 -3.83 13.55 7.91
CA SER A 187 -3.79 14.97 8.30
C SER A 187 -2.39 15.52 8.05
N HIS A 188 -2.32 16.62 7.31
CA HIS A 188 -1.10 17.39 7.13
C HIS A 188 -0.68 18.04 8.45
N GLY A 189 0.62 17.97 8.76
CA GLY A 189 1.25 18.54 9.94
C GLY A 189 2.06 19.78 9.57
N SER A 190 3.37 19.74 9.84
CA SER A 190 4.31 20.70 9.27
C SER A 190 4.65 20.35 7.83
N THR A 191 5.30 21.25 7.09
CA THR A 191 5.79 20.99 5.73
C THR A 191 6.56 19.67 5.66
N GLY A 192 6.19 18.85 4.69
CA GLY A 192 6.76 17.53 4.45
C GLY A 192 6.38 16.47 5.48
N ILE A 193 5.42 16.71 6.38
CA ILE A 193 5.01 15.75 7.42
C ILE A 193 3.49 15.54 7.41
N TRP A 194 3.08 14.27 7.40
CA TRP A 194 1.68 13.87 7.54
C TRP A 194 1.53 12.80 8.60
N LYS A 195 0.38 12.80 9.26
CA LYS A 195 -0.07 11.71 10.11
C LYS A 195 -1.12 10.90 9.37
N ALA A 196 -0.85 9.62 9.17
CA ALA A 196 -1.78 8.65 8.61
C ALA A 196 -2.34 7.76 9.73
N TRP A 197 -3.65 7.53 9.74
CA TRP A 197 -4.32 6.65 10.70
C TRP A 197 -5.14 5.59 9.97
N LEU A 198 -4.84 4.32 10.25
CA LEU A 198 -5.55 3.16 9.73
C LEU A 198 -6.25 2.45 10.90
N PRO A 199 -7.56 2.67 11.11
CA PRO A 199 -8.29 2.04 12.21
C PRO A 199 -8.52 0.54 11.98
N GLY A 200 -8.68 -0.22 13.06
CA GLY A 200 -9.18 -1.60 13.03
C GLY A 200 -8.22 -2.63 12.44
N VAL A 201 -7.00 -2.25 12.09
CA VAL A 201 -5.97 -3.13 11.51
C VAL A 201 -4.74 -3.23 12.40
N GLY A 202 -4.03 -4.36 12.29
CA GLY A 202 -2.79 -4.63 13.01
C GLY A 202 -3.00 -4.97 14.47
N ALA A 203 -2.03 -4.60 15.31
CA ALA A 203 -2.02 -4.88 16.74
C ALA A 203 -1.48 -3.68 17.53
N SER A 204 -1.50 -3.79 18.87
CA SER A 204 -0.92 -2.79 19.78
C SER A 204 0.62 -2.79 19.83
N THR A 205 1.26 -3.61 19.01
CA THR A 205 2.71 -3.66 18.80
C THR A 205 3.00 -3.60 17.30
N ASN A 206 4.24 -3.32 16.93
CA ASN A 206 4.62 -3.28 15.52
C ASN A 206 4.46 -4.67 14.90
N VAL A 207 3.50 -4.78 13.99
CA VAL A 207 3.21 -5.99 13.23
C VAL A 207 3.02 -5.63 11.76
N GLY A 208 3.51 -6.46 10.85
CA GLY A 208 3.34 -6.21 9.42
C GLY A 208 4.50 -5.44 8.78
N ASN A 209 4.18 -4.83 7.64
CA ASN A 209 5.08 -4.04 6.81
C ASN A 209 4.33 -2.82 6.25
N VAL A 210 5.10 -1.78 5.94
CA VAL A 210 4.61 -0.49 5.44
C VAL A 210 5.48 -0.09 4.28
N GLU A 211 4.85 0.31 3.18
CA GLU A 211 5.53 0.86 2.01
C GLU A 211 5.02 2.27 1.75
N VAL A 212 5.92 3.20 1.43
CA VAL A 212 5.59 4.61 1.17
C VAL A 212 6.32 5.07 -0.07
N THR A 213 5.64 5.84 -0.92
CA THR A 213 6.23 6.37 -2.15
C THR A 213 5.72 7.79 -2.40
N ALA A 214 6.59 8.68 -2.89
CA ALA A 214 6.19 10.02 -3.30
C ALA A 214 5.44 9.97 -4.65
N VAL A 215 4.48 10.86 -4.81
CA VAL A 215 3.83 11.16 -6.09
C VAL A 215 4.05 12.64 -6.40
N ASP A 216 4.88 12.92 -7.40
CA ASP A 216 5.11 14.28 -7.88
C ASP A 216 5.43 14.24 -9.39
N PRO A 217 4.60 14.85 -10.25
CA PRO A 217 4.85 14.91 -11.69
C PRO A 217 5.77 16.06 -12.11
N SER A 218 6.12 16.97 -11.20
CA SER A 218 6.78 18.24 -11.50
C SER A 218 8.27 18.26 -11.12
N GLN A 219 8.66 17.59 -10.05
CA GLN A 219 10.05 17.56 -9.57
C GLN A 219 10.38 16.30 -8.76
N GLY A 220 11.66 16.12 -8.44
CA GLY A 220 12.12 15.02 -7.61
C GLY A 220 11.68 15.18 -6.15
N ALA A 221 10.96 14.18 -5.64
CA ALA A 221 10.48 14.06 -4.27
C ALA A 221 10.67 12.62 -3.75
N ARG A 222 10.85 12.49 -2.44
CA ARG A 222 10.98 11.19 -1.76
C ARG A 222 10.17 11.21 -0.49
N CYS A 223 9.30 10.23 -0.33
CA CYS A 223 8.50 10.05 0.87
C CYS A 223 8.85 8.72 1.53
N LYS A 224 8.73 8.68 2.86
CA LYS A 224 9.04 7.48 3.64
C LYS A 224 8.32 7.47 4.99
N VAL A 225 8.43 6.35 5.69
CA VAL A 225 7.93 6.23 7.07
C VAL A 225 8.91 6.91 8.02
N ALA A 226 8.50 8.01 8.64
CA ALA A 226 9.29 8.71 9.64
C ALA A 226 9.21 8.04 11.01
N ASP A 227 7.99 7.65 11.41
CA ASP A 227 7.73 6.95 12.67
C ASP A 227 6.44 6.10 12.60
N TRP A 228 6.29 5.16 13.54
CA TRP A 228 5.14 4.25 13.60
C TRP A 228 4.69 4.01 15.05
N TYR A 229 3.45 4.42 15.35
CA TYR A 229 2.79 4.24 16.64
C TYR A 229 1.62 3.25 16.53
N PRO A 230 1.85 1.95 16.83
CA PRO A 230 0.79 0.94 16.89
C PRO A 230 -0.11 1.16 18.12
N SER A 231 -1.37 0.74 18.03
CA SER A 231 -2.32 0.76 19.14
C SER A 231 -3.34 -0.37 19.02
N SER A 232 -4.11 -0.63 20.07
CA SER A 232 -5.17 -1.66 20.03
C SER A 232 -6.32 -1.32 19.07
N THR A 233 -6.44 -0.07 18.63
CA THR A 233 -7.53 0.40 17.76
C THR A 233 -7.09 0.65 16.32
N GLY A 234 -5.81 0.46 16.00
CA GLY A 234 -5.27 0.71 14.66
C GLY A 234 -3.82 1.17 14.67
N GLN A 235 -3.35 1.60 13.49
CA GLN A 235 -1.96 2.00 13.25
C GLN A 235 -1.87 3.48 12.90
N THR A 236 -1.00 4.22 13.60
CA THR A 236 -0.60 5.57 13.20
C THR A 236 0.78 5.55 12.57
N PHE A 237 0.93 6.13 11.38
CA PHE A 237 2.22 6.35 10.73
C PHE A 237 2.47 7.84 10.58
N LEU A 238 3.72 8.25 10.80
CA LEU A 238 4.20 9.55 10.32
C LEU A 238 4.87 9.34 8.98
N VAL A 239 4.41 10.06 7.96
CA VAL A 239 5.03 10.10 6.64
C VAL A 239 5.85 11.37 6.55
N ALA A 240 7.11 11.25 6.14
CA ALA A 240 7.98 12.38 5.84
C ALA A 240 8.36 12.41 4.36
N CYS A 241 8.23 13.58 3.74
CA CYS A 241 8.61 13.82 2.36
C CYS A 241 9.64 14.93 2.24
N PHE A 242 10.56 14.75 1.30
CA PHE A 242 11.66 15.67 1.02
C PHE A 242 11.79 15.88 -0.48
N ASP A 243 12.15 17.09 -0.88
CA ASP A 243 12.52 17.37 -2.27
C ASP A 243 13.92 16.83 -2.61
N ALA A 244 14.35 17.07 -3.84
CA ALA A 244 15.67 16.71 -4.33
C ALA A 244 16.83 17.47 -3.63
N THR A 245 16.56 18.60 -2.99
CA THR A 245 17.54 19.37 -2.20
C THR A 245 17.63 18.92 -0.75
N ASN A 246 16.86 17.89 -0.37
CA ASN A 246 16.71 17.35 0.99
C ASN A 246 15.91 18.26 1.95
N ALA A 247 15.20 19.27 1.45
CA ALA A 247 14.30 20.08 2.27
C ALA A 247 12.96 19.36 2.46
N PRO A 248 12.30 19.49 3.63
CA PRO A 248 10.93 19.01 3.81
C PRO A 248 10.02 19.62 2.75
N TYR A 249 9.16 18.82 2.14
CA TYR A 249 8.42 19.23 0.94
C TYR A 249 7.01 18.62 0.91
N ASP A 250 6.02 19.48 0.67
CA ASP A 250 4.62 19.07 0.55
C ASP A 250 4.34 18.51 -0.84
N THR A 251 4.05 17.21 -0.92
CA THR A 251 3.77 16.48 -2.15
C THR A 251 2.68 15.44 -1.91
N GLU A 252 2.08 14.93 -2.98
CA GLU A 252 1.22 13.75 -2.89
C GLU A 252 2.08 12.52 -2.52
N TRP A 253 1.50 11.57 -1.80
CA TRP A 253 2.19 10.36 -1.37
C TRP A 253 1.23 9.19 -1.21
N THR A 254 1.77 7.99 -1.41
CA THR A 254 1.08 6.73 -1.19
C THR A 254 1.62 6.01 0.04
N LEU A 255 0.74 5.28 0.72
CA LEU A 255 1.10 4.36 1.80
C LEU A 255 0.31 3.07 1.65
N SER A 256 0.97 1.92 1.77
CA SER A 256 0.34 0.62 1.97
C SER A 256 0.82 0.00 3.27
N TYR A 257 -0.09 -0.65 3.99
CA TYR A 257 0.19 -1.41 5.21
C TYR A 257 -0.35 -2.83 5.06
N SER A 258 0.46 -3.84 5.40
CA SER A 258 0.05 -5.24 5.31
C SER A 258 0.50 -6.06 6.53
N VAL A 259 -0.33 -6.99 7.00
CA VAL A 259 -0.03 -7.92 8.09
C VAL A 259 -0.41 -9.33 7.66
N LYS A 260 0.56 -10.23 7.55
CA LYS A 260 0.35 -11.61 7.05
C LYS A 260 -0.43 -11.66 5.73
N ARG A 261 -0.23 -10.62 4.90
CA ARG A 261 -0.77 -10.48 3.56
C ARG A 261 0.33 -9.92 2.66
N ALA A 262 0.31 -10.29 1.38
CA ALA A 262 1.25 -9.72 0.42
C ALA A 262 1.07 -8.20 0.28
N VAL A 263 2.15 -7.50 -0.10
CA VAL A 263 2.18 -6.04 -0.24
C VAL A 263 1.16 -5.50 -1.26
N HIS A 264 0.78 -6.31 -2.25
CA HIS A 264 -0.26 -5.97 -3.23
C HIS A 264 -1.69 -6.26 -2.72
N GLY A 265 -1.83 -6.73 -1.48
CA GLY A 265 -3.09 -6.77 -0.75
C GLY A 265 -4.20 -7.67 -1.31
N PRO A 266 -3.95 -8.83 -1.94
CA PRO A 266 -5.03 -9.66 -2.45
C PRO A 266 -5.80 -10.31 -1.29
N ALA A 267 -7.13 -10.39 -1.37
CA ALA A 267 -8.00 -10.96 -0.33
C ALA A 267 -7.60 -12.38 0.05
N ILE A 268 -7.12 -13.14 -0.93
CA ILE A 268 -6.47 -14.43 -0.75
C ILE A 268 -4.98 -14.19 -1.01
N PRO A 269 -4.12 -14.20 0.03
CA PRO A 269 -2.68 -14.05 -0.13
C PRO A 269 -2.11 -15.13 -1.07
N PRO A 270 -1.09 -14.80 -1.88
CA PRO A 270 -0.29 -15.83 -2.54
C PRO A 270 0.41 -16.71 -1.48
N LYS A 271 0.87 -17.89 -1.87
CA LYS A 271 1.58 -18.79 -0.96
C LYS A 271 2.99 -18.31 -0.65
N SER A 272 3.59 -17.49 -1.50
CA SER A 272 5.00 -17.11 -1.42
C SER A 272 5.17 -15.59 -1.26
N PHE A 273 5.22 -15.13 -0.02
CA PHE A 273 5.49 -13.73 0.31
C PHE A 273 6.13 -13.58 1.68
N GLY A 274 6.74 -12.44 1.94
CA GLY A 274 7.31 -12.13 3.23
C GLY A 274 7.76 -10.69 3.33
N TYR A 275 8.05 -10.27 4.55
CA TYR A 275 8.50 -8.92 4.82
C TYR A 275 9.42 -8.88 6.04
N LEU A 276 10.24 -7.85 6.11
CA LEU A 276 11.10 -7.56 7.24
C LEU A 276 11.20 -6.05 7.47
N TRP A 277 11.11 -5.62 8.72
CA TRP A 277 11.50 -4.28 9.14
C TRP A 277 12.78 -4.33 9.98
N TYR A 278 13.77 -3.55 9.58
CA TYR A 278 14.97 -3.30 10.35
C TYR A 278 14.99 -1.86 10.87
N ASN A 279 15.09 -1.70 12.19
CA ASN A 279 15.23 -0.42 12.88
C ASN A 279 16.19 -0.55 14.06
N GLY A 280 17.49 -0.75 13.76
CA GLY A 280 18.51 -1.09 14.76
C GLY A 280 18.39 -2.51 15.31
N SER A 281 17.18 -3.05 15.36
CA SER A 281 16.83 -4.45 15.58
C SER A 281 15.70 -4.86 14.63
N VAL A 282 15.29 -6.13 14.66
CA VAL A 282 14.15 -6.63 13.89
C VAL A 282 13.01 -6.93 14.87
N PRO A 283 11.98 -6.06 14.98
CA PRO A 283 10.85 -6.33 15.85
C PRO A 283 10.15 -7.64 15.45
N PRO A 284 9.75 -8.50 16.41
CA PRO A 284 9.24 -9.84 16.08
C PRO A 284 8.01 -9.85 15.17
N GLY A 285 7.08 -8.90 15.36
CA GLY A 285 5.84 -8.82 14.57
C GLY A 285 6.04 -8.36 13.12
N THR A 286 7.22 -7.84 12.80
CA THR A 286 7.55 -7.28 11.49
C THR A 286 8.55 -8.13 10.72
N ASN A 287 8.75 -9.40 11.13
CA ASN A 287 9.51 -10.40 10.40
C ASN A 287 8.62 -11.60 10.10
N PHE A 288 8.14 -11.70 8.86
CA PHE A 288 7.17 -12.72 8.48
C PHE A 288 7.57 -13.39 7.17
N ASN A 289 7.37 -14.71 7.13
CA ASN A 289 7.51 -15.54 5.95
C ASN A 289 6.31 -16.49 5.87
N SER A 290 5.64 -16.52 4.72
CA SER A 290 4.40 -17.30 4.52
C SER A 290 4.59 -18.82 4.57
N VAL A 291 5.82 -19.33 4.45
CA VAL A 291 6.14 -20.77 4.40
C VAL A 291 7.01 -21.22 5.57
N ALA A 292 8.10 -20.50 5.84
CA ALA A 292 9.15 -20.91 6.77
C ALA A 292 9.17 -20.11 8.10
N GLY A 293 8.13 -19.31 8.37
CA GLY A 293 7.93 -18.60 9.62
C GLY A 293 8.71 -17.27 9.73
N SER A 294 10.04 -17.28 9.62
CA SER A 294 10.88 -16.07 9.82
C SER A 294 12.00 -15.93 8.81
N ASN A 295 12.33 -14.68 8.49
CA ASN A 295 13.45 -14.31 7.61
C ASN A 295 14.73 -14.04 8.43
N ALA A 296 15.89 -14.10 7.77
CA ALA A 296 17.18 -13.74 8.36
C ALA A 296 17.69 -12.42 7.79
N LEU A 297 18.36 -11.62 8.64
CA LEU A 297 18.97 -10.35 8.25
C LEU A 297 20.47 -10.38 8.55
N ALA A 298 21.28 -10.08 7.53
CA ALA A 298 22.67 -9.71 7.68
C ALA A 298 22.80 -8.20 7.42
N VAL A 299 23.08 -7.43 8.48
CA VAL A 299 23.23 -5.97 8.39
C VAL A 299 24.55 -5.63 7.70
N GLY A 300 24.49 -4.71 6.74
CA GLY A 300 25.63 -4.26 5.95
C GLY A 300 25.25 -3.12 4.99
N VAL A 301 26.15 -2.79 4.08
CA VAL A 301 25.92 -1.81 3.00
C VAL A 301 26.32 -2.45 1.66
N PRO A 302 25.40 -3.14 0.96
CA PRO A 302 23.98 -3.37 1.29
C PRO A 302 23.76 -4.36 2.45
N SER A 303 22.60 -4.27 3.09
CA SER A 303 22.08 -5.29 3.99
C SER A 303 21.41 -6.40 3.18
N THR A 304 21.56 -7.65 3.62
CA THR A 304 20.96 -8.82 2.95
C THR A 304 19.85 -9.41 3.79
N VAL A 305 18.63 -9.44 3.25
CA VAL A 305 17.49 -10.15 3.82
C VAL A 305 17.32 -11.47 3.09
N THR A 306 17.42 -12.59 3.82
CA THR A 306 17.17 -13.93 3.27
C THR A 306 15.77 -14.38 3.68
N LEU A 307 14.90 -14.61 2.70
CA LEU A 307 13.57 -15.15 2.90
C LEU A 307 13.53 -16.62 2.44
N PRO A 308 13.51 -17.58 3.37
CA PRO A 308 13.60 -18.98 3.01
C PRO A 308 12.31 -19.52 2.39
N SER A 309 12.45 -20.51 1.49
CA SER A 309 11.36 -21.35 0.96
C SER A 309 10.22 -20.63 0.21
N ILE A 310 10.42 -19.38 -0.21
CA ILE A 310 9.41 -18.58 -0.94
C ILE A 310 9.90 -18.09 -2.31
N ALA A 311 11.00 -18.65 -2.84
CA ALA A 311 11.53 -18.25 -4.15
C ALA A 311 10.70 -18.81 -5.32
N VAL A 312 9.57 -18.17 -5.59
CA VAL A 312 8.67 -18.54 -6.70
C VAL A 312 8.65 -17.42 -7.75
N PRO A 313 8.96 -17.70 -9.03
CA PRO A 313 8.94 -16.70 -10.10
C PRO A 313 7.58 -16.02 -10.29
N SER A 314 7.56 -14.99 -11.14
CA SER A 314 6.47 -14.02 -11.25
C SER A 314 6.35 -13.29 -9.93
N ASP A 315 7.42 -12.58 -9.59
CA ASP A 315 7.63 -11.99 -8.28
C ASP A 315 8.08 -10.54 -8.33
N HIS A 316 8.12 -9.94 -7.14
CA HIS A 316 8.35 -8.53 -6.91
C HIS A 316 8.94 -8.32 -5.53
N ALA A 317 9.78 -7.30 -5.37
CA ALA A 317 10.26 -6.85 -4.08
C ALA A 317 10.19 -5.34 -3.95
N GLN A 318 10.09 -4.82 -2.72
CA GLN A 318 10.14 -3.39 -2.43
C GLN A 318 11.03 -3.11 -1.24
N VAL A 319 11.52 -1.88 -1.21
CA VAL A 319 12.23 -1.31 -0.08
C VAL A 319 11.69 0.10 0.16
N THR A 320 11.34 0.38 1.40
CA THR A 320 11.00 1.72 1.88
C THR A 320 11.95 2.11 3.00
N ALA A 321 12.47 3.34 2.97
CA ALA A 321 13.32 3.85 4.05
C ALA A 321 12.52 4.09 5.34
N TYR A 322 13.20 4.04 6.48
CA TYR A 322 12.59 4.39 7.77
C TYR A 322 13.41 5.45 8.52
N GLY A 323 12.72 6.34 9.25
CA GLY A 323 13.30 7.36 10.12
C GLY A 323 13.09 8.79 9.61
N SER A 324 13.38 9.79 10.45
CA SER A 324 12.93 11.18 10.26
C SER A 324 13.77 12.06 9.32
N GLY A 325 15.01 11.69 9.00
CA GLY A 325 15.89 12.51 8.14
C GLY A 325 15.60 12.37 6.63
N PRO A 326 16.31 13.06 5.71
CA PRO A 326 16.04 12.98 4.26
C PRO A 326 16.64 11.74 3.55
N GLY A 327 17.38 10.89 4.27
CA GLY A 327 17.97 9.68 3.69
C GLY A 327 16.93 8.72 3.11
N TRP A 328 17.30 7.98 2.09
CA TRP A 328 16.42 7.07 1.35
C TRP A 328 17.06 5.69 1.21
N CYS A 329 16.26 4.70 0.78
CA CYS A 329 16.69 3.33 0.56
C CYS A 329 16.13 2.82 -0.75
N GLN A 330 16.80 1.81 -1.31
CA GLN A 330 16.41 1.14 -2.54
C GLN A 330 16.95 -0.30 -2.53
N LEU A 331 16.71 -1.02 -3.63
CA LEU A 331 17.35 -2.32 -3.86
C LEU A 331 18.70 -2.12 -4.55
N ALA A 332 19.77 -2.70 -4.00
CA ALA A 332 21.12 -2.63 -4.55
C ALA A 332 21.27 -3.41 -5.87
N LEU A 333 20.47 -4.47 -6.00
CA LEU A 333 20.42 -5.41 -7.12
C LEU A 333 19.00 -5.98 -7.18
N PRO A 334 18.59 -6.56 -8.31
CA PRO A 334 17.38 -7.38 -8.37
C PRO A 334 17.47 -8.51 -7.33
N TRP A 335 16.34 -8.89 -6.75
CA TRP A 335 16.31 -9.98 -5.80
C TRP A 335 16.76 -11.29 -6.46
N ALA A 336 17.59 -12.05 -5.75
CA ALA A 336 18.10 -13.33 -6.21
C ALA A 336 17.23 -14.47 -5.73
N ARG A 337 17.09 -15.51 -6.56
CA ARG A 337 16.43 -16.77 -6.23
C ARG A 337 17.50 -17.86 -6.20
N THR A 338 17.74 -18.47 -5.05
CA THR A 338 18.80 -19.48 -4.90
C THR A 338 18.37 -20.56 -3.91
N SER A 339 18.36 -21.81 -4.35
CA SER A 339 18.01 -22.97 -3.51
C SER A 339 16.69 -22.81 -2.74
N GLY A 340 15.66 -22.24 -3.40
CA GLY A 340 14.35 -21.99 -2.78
C GLY A 340 14.27 -20.72 -1.92
N ASN A 341 15.38 -20.01 -1.72
CA ASN A 341 15.45 -18.78 -0.94
C ASN A 341 15.45 -17.54 -1.83
N VAL A 342 14.82 -16.48 -1.34
CA VAL A 342 14.92 -15.13 -1.92
C VAL A 342 15.95 -14.34 -1.14
N GLN A 343 16.82 -13.61 -1.83
CA GLN A 343 17.69 -12.63 -1.22
C GLN A 343 17.33 -11.23 -1.71
N LEU A 344 17.01 -10.34 -0.75
CA LEU A 344 16.82 -8.91 -1.00
C LEU A 344 18.06 -8.16 -0.53
N TYR A 345 18.53 -7.21 -1.34
CA TYR A 345 19.74 -6.43 -1.07
C TYR A 345 19.35 -4.98 -0.79
N SER A 346 19.02 -4.65 0.45
CA SER A 346 18.60 -3.29 0.82
C SER A 346 19.82 -2.39 0.97
N ILE A 347 19.85 -1.25 0.29
CA ILE A 347 20.90 -0.25 0.43
C ILE A 347 20.26 1.10 0.70
N CYS A 348 20.80 1.82 1.67
CA CYS A 348 20.35 3.14 2.04
C CYS A 348 21.43 4.18 1.78
N PHE A 349 21.01 5.43 1.64
CA PHE A 349 21.86 6.56 1.31
C PHE A 349 21.60 7.70 2.28
N ASN A 350 22.68 8.36 2.69
CA ASN A 350 22.58 9.61 3.44
C ASN A 350 22.13 10.76 2.51
N PRO A 351 21.79 11.95 3.04
CA PRO A 351 21.36 13.10 2.22
C PRO A 351 22.36 13.52 1.13
N GLY A 352 23.64 13.20 1.29
CA GLY A 352 24.68 13.44 0.29
C GLY A 352 24.79 12.37 -0.80
N GLY A 353 23.93 11.36 -0.80
CA GLY A 353 23.96 10.27 -1.78
C GLY A 353 25.03 9.22 -1.54
N ALA A 354 25.70 9.22 -0.39
CA ALA A 354 26.66 8.18 -0.04
C ALA A 354 25.96 6.99 0.64
N PRO A 355 26.30 5.73 0.27
CA PRO A 355 25.78 4.55 0.94
C PRO A 355 26.00 4.57 2.45
N THR A 356 24.99 4.19 3.21
CA THR A 356 25.03 4.17 4.68
C THR A 356 24.15 3.05 5.25
N ALA A 357 24.45 2.62 6.47
CA ALA A 357 23.56 1.74 7.22
C ALA A 357 22.42 2.58 7.80
N ALA A 358 21.19 2.27 7.44
CA ALA A 358 20.01 2.95 7.96
C ALA A 358 18.83 1.98 8.09
N PRO A 359 17.81 2.32 8.91
CA PRO A 359 16.56 1.57 8.98
C PRO A 359 15.80 1.50 7.65
N PHE A 360 15.18 0.36 7.38
CA PHE A 360 14.38 0.11 6.18
C PHE A 360 13.31 -0.95 6.43
N LEU A 361 12.25 -0.90 5.62
CA LEU A 361 11.27 -1.95 5.44
C LEU A 361 11.51 -2.64 4.10
N THR A 362 11.33 -3.95 4.05
CA THR A 362 11.28 -4.72 2.80
C THR A 362 10.04 -5.58 2.72
N ALA A 363 9.57 -5.77 1.50
CA ALA A 363 8.54 -6.73 1.16
C ALA A 363 8.97 -7.54 -0.07
N TYR A 364 8.57 -8.80 -0.12
CA TYR A 364 8.65 -9.66 -1.28
C TYR A 364 7.32 -10.36 -1.49
N THR A 365 6.92 -10.55 -2.74
CA THR A 365 5.75 -11.32 -3.11
C THR A 365 5.96 -12.00 -4.45
N SER A 366 5.49 -13.25 -4.55
CA SER A 366 5.17 -13.90 -5.82
C SER A 366 3.67 -13.74 -6.09
N ALA A 367 3.26 -13.99 -7.33
CA ALA A 367 1.87 -14.17 -7.71
C ALA A 367 1.26 -15.49 -7.18
N PHE A 368 2.07 -16.44 -6.71
CA PHE A 368 1.66 -17.82 -6.41
C PHE A 368 1.81 -18.24 -4.96
#